data_AF-A0A7X4FTI7-F1
#
_entry.id   AF-A0A7X4FTI7-F1
#
_cell.length_a   1.000
_cell.length_b   1.000
_cell.length_c   1.000
_cell.angle_alpha   90.00
_cell.angle_beta   90.00
_cell.angle_gamma   90.00
#
_symmetry.space_group_name_H-M   'P 1'
#
loop_
_entity.id
_entity.type
_entity.pdbx_description
1 polymer ?
#
loop_
_entity_poly.entity_id
_entity_poly.type
_entity_poly.pdbx_seq_one_letter_code
_entity_poly.pdbx_strand_id
1 'polypeptide(L)'
;MTPPESTPPPPPGTAAASATTRLARSAGVVGAATLTSRVLGLVRDQVLAYLFGAGNAMDAFNVATRIPNLLRDLFAEGAMSAAFVPAFMRRLTHAGRAEAWRLGNQLLNALVVVTGAFVLAGM
;
A
#
# COMPACT_ATOMS: atom_id res chain seq x y z
N MET A 1 37.45 26.16 -37.77
CA MET A 1 36.54 25.79 -36.68
C MET A 1 35.12 26.10 -37.15
N THR A 2 34.45 25.12 -37.73
CA THR A 2 33.02 25.20 -38.08
C THR A 2 32.18 25.05 -36.79
N PRO A 3 31.15 25.88 -36.56
CA PRO A 3 30.26 25.72 -35.41
C PRO A 3 29.53 24.37 -35.45
N PRO A 4 29.24 23.74 -34.29
CA PRO A 4 28.42 22.54 -34.24
C PRO A 4 26.98 22.87 -34.67
N GLU A 5 26.50 22.14 -35.67
CA GLU A 5 25.14 22.17 -36.19
C GLU A 5 24.14 21.88 -35.04
N SER A 6 23.30 22.86 -34.67
CA SER A 6 22.27 22.68 -33.66
C SER A 6 21.16 21.80 -34.23
N THR A 7 21.13 20.53 -33.85
CA THR A 7 20.05 19.60 -34.21
C THR A 7 18.68 20.21 -33.87
N PRO A 8 17.75 20.30 -34.84
CA PRO A 8 16.44 20.88 -34.60
C PRO A 8 15.69 20.14 -33.49
N PRO A 9 14.94 20.85 -32.62
CA PRO A 9 14.15 20.21 -31.57
C PRO A 9 13.09 19.29 -32.22
N PRO A 10 12.86 18.09 -31.65
CA PRO A 10 11.90 17.15 -32.19
C PRO A 10 10.49 17.76 -32.21
N PRO A 11 9.66 17.45 -33.23
CA PRO A 11 8.35 18.04 -33.38
C PRO A 11 7.45 17.75 -32.15
N PRO A 12 6.70 18.76 -31.65
CA PRO A 12 6.00 18.71 -30.36
C PRO A 12 4.91 17.61 -30.24
N GLY A 13 4.49 16.98 -31.34
CA GLY A 13 3.46 15.93 -31.35
C GLY A 13 3.94 14.50 -31.07
N THR A 14 5.19 14.16 -31.40
CA THR A 14 5.67 12.76 -31.36
C THR A 14 5.96 12.27 -29.94
N ALA A 15 6.46 13.16 -29.09
CA ALA A 15 6.76 12.85 -27.70
C ALA A 15 5.48 12.57 -26.89
N ALA A 16 4.43 13.37 -27.08
CA ALA A 16 3.15 13.24 -26.40
C ALA A 16 2.41 11.94 -26.79
N ALA A 17 2.35 11.61 -28.08
CA ALA A 17 1.74 10.35 -28.54
C ALA A 17 2.45 9.11 -27.96
N SER A 18 3.79 9.12 -27.90
CA SER A 18 4.57 8.03 -27.31
C SER A 18 4.36 7.88 -25.80
N ALA A 19 4.14 9.01 -25.09
CA ALA A 19 3.88 9.01 -23.65
C ALA A 19 2.51 8.39 -23.33
N THR A 20 1.47 8.71 -24.12
CA THR A 20 0.13 8.13 -23.98
C THR A 20 0.16 6.62 -24.19
N THR A 21 0.85 6.12 -25.21
CA THR A 21 0.99 4.67 -25.45
C THR A 21 1.74 3.96 -24.32
N ARG A 22 2.80 4.58 -23.77
CA ARG A 22 3.53 4.03 -22.62
C ARG A 22 2.66 4.00 -21.37
N LEU A 23 1.87 5.04 -21.11
CA LEU A 23 0.96 5.12 -19.97
C LEU A 23 -0.18 4.10 -20.06
N ALA A 24 -0.77 3.92 -21.24
CA ALA A 24 -1.79 2.90 -21.47
C ALA A 24 -1.22 1.49 -21.22
N ARG A 25 0.02 1.23 -21.69
CA ARG A 25 0.70 -0.04 -21.47
C ARG A 25 1.02 -0.28 -19.99
N SER A 26 1.54 0.72 -19.26
CA SER A 26 1.86 0.59 -17.85
C SER A 26 0.61 0.43 -16.98
N ALA A 27 -0.45 1.20 -17.26
CA ALA A 27 -1.74 1.05 -16.60
C ALA A 27 -2.35 -0.35 -16.84
N GLY A 28 -2.23 -0.88 -18.06
CA GLY A 28 -2.66 -2.23 -18.40
C GLY A 28 -1.91 -3.31 -17.60
N VAL A 29 -0.59 -3.17 -17.46
CA VAL A 29 0.23 -4.12 -16.68
C VAL A 29 -0.12 -4.08 -15.19
N VAL A 30 -0.25 -2.89 -14.61
CA VAL A 30 -0.62 -2.73 -13.19
C VAL A 30 -2.04 -3.22 -12.93
N GLY A 31 -2.98 -2.93 -13.84
CA GLY A 31 -4.35 -3.42 -13.79
C GLY A 31 -4.41 -4.94 -13.84
N ALA A 32 -3.68 -5.56 -14.78
CA ALA A 32 -3.59 -7.02 -14.88
C ALA A 32 -2.99 -7.64 -13.61
N ALA A 33 -1.89 -7.09 -13.09
CA ALA A 33 -1.27 -7.56 -11.85
C ALA A 33 -2.23 -7.47 -10.65
N THR A 34 -3.01 -6.39 -10.57
CA THR A 34 -4.02 -6.18 -9.52
C THR A 34 -5.16 -7.19 -9.62
N LEU A 35 -5.67 -7.43 -10.83
CA LEU A 35 -6.71 -8.42 -11.08
C LEU A 35 -6.23 -9.83 -10.74
N THR A 36 -5.03 -10.21 -11.20
CA THR A 36 -4.43 -11.51 -10.86
C THR A 36 -4.29 -11.69 -9.36
N SER A 37 -3.82 -10.67 -8.64
CA SER A 37 -3.69 -10.72 -7.17
C SER A 37 -5.05 -10.92 -6.48
N ARG A 38 -6.11 -10.24 -6.96
CA ARG A 38 -7.48 -10.41 -6.44
C ARG A 38 -8.02 -11.82 -6.70
N VAL A 39 -7.82 -12.35 -7.91
CA VAL A 39 -8.25 -13.70 -8.26
C VAL A 39 -7.52 -14.75 -7.41
N LEU A 40 -6.20 -14.62 -7.22
CA LEU A 40 -5.46 -15.50 -6.32
C LEU A 40 -5.95 -15.41 -4.87
N GLY A 41 -6.29 -14.20 -4.40
CA GLY A 41 -6.89 -14.00 -3.08
C GLY A 41 -8.23 -14.71 -2.93
N LEU A 42 -9.11 -14.59 -3.92
CA LEU A 42 -10.41 -15.27 -3.94
C LEU A 42 -10.26 -16.80 -3.95
N VAL A 43 -9.36 -17.32 -4.80
CA VAL A 43 -9.07 -18.76 -4.86
C VAL A 43 -8.53 -19.24 -3.53
N ARG A 44 -7.60 -18.51 -2.90
CA ARG A 44 -7.12 -18.82 -1.55
C ARG A 44 -8.28 -18.89 -0.57
N ASP A 45 -9.16 -17.90 -0.58
CA ASP A 45 -10.27 -17.85 0.37
C ASP A 45 -11.26 -19.00 0.13
N GLN A 46 -11.52 -19.39 -1.11
CA GLN A 46 -12.35 -20.55 -1.46
C GLN A 46 -11.70 -21.89 -1.08
N VAL A 47 -10.39 -22.03 -1.29
CA VAL A 47 -9.63 -23.22 -0.86
C VAL A 47 -9.65 -23.34 0.65
N LEU A 48 -9.46 -22.24 1.38
CA LEU A 48 -9.51 -22.23 2.84
C LEU A 48 -10.93 -22.52 3.35
N ALA A 49 -11.97 -21.93 2.74
CA ALA A 49 -13.36 -22.24 3.07
C ALA A 49 -13.72 -23.71 2.79
N TYR A 50 -13.14 -24.32 1.75
CA TYR A 50 -13.32 -25.74 1.43
C TYR A 50 -12.56 -26.66 2.40
N LEU A 51 -11.31 -26.32 2.74
CA LEU A 51 -10.45 -27.13 3.63
C LEU A 51 -10.84 -27.03 5.11
N PHE A 52 -11.25 -25.85 5.57
CA PHE A 52 -11.59 -25.58 6.97
C PHE A 52 -13.10 -25.52 7.23
N GLY A 53 -13.94 -25.45 6.19
CA GLY A 53 -15.37 -25.18 6.31
C GLY A 53 -15.67 -23.73 6.74
N ALA A 54 -16.95 -23.41 6.96
CA ALA A 54 -17.36 -22.17 7.62
C ALA A 54 -17.11 -22.27 9.14
N GLY A 55 -15.84 -22.24 9.55
CA GLY A 55 -15.43 -22.42 10.94
C GLY A 55 -14.36 -21.43 11.38
N ASN A 56 -14.17 -21.32 12.70
CA ASN A 56 -13.30 -20.36 13.39
C ASN A 56 -11.86 -20.23 12.83
N ALA A 57 -11.34 -21.26 12.16
CA ALA A 57 -10.03 -21.22 11.51
C ALA A 57 -9.99 -20.28 10.30
N MET A 58 -11.07 -20.20 9.52
CA MET A 58 -11.20 -19.29 8.37
C MET A 58 -11.28 -17.84 8.84
N ASP A 59 -12.03 -17.57 9.91
CA ASP A 59 -12.11 -16.24 10.52
C ASP A 59 -10.75 -15.78 11.07
N ALA A 60 -10.03 -16.68 11.76
CA ALA A 60 -8.68 -16.39 12.25
C ALA A 60 -7.70 -16.07 11.10
N PHE A 61 -7.77 -16.79 9.98
CA PHE A 61 -6.92 -16.54 8.82
C PHE A 61 -7.27 -15.20 8.13
N ASN A 62 -8.55 -14.88 8.00
CA ASN A 62 -9.01 -13.60 7.46
C ASN A 62 -8.57 -12.42 8.35
N VAL A 63 -8.69 -12.55 9.67
CA VAL A 63 -8.19 -11.53 10.62
C VAL A 63 -6.68 -11.38 10.51
N ALA A 64 -5.93 -12.50 10.47
CA ALA A 64 -4.48 -12.49 10.36
C ALA A 64 -3.98 -11.80 9.08
N THR A 65 -4.70 -11.94 7.95
CA THR A 65 -4.34 -11.29 6.68
C THR A 65 -4.80 -9.83 6.60
N ARG A 66 -5.82 -9.43 7.37
CA ARG A 66 -6.28 -8.04 7.46
C ARG A 66 -5.29 -7.12 8.15
N ILE A 67 -4.68 -7.56 9.26
CA ILE A 67 -3.72 -6.74 10.03
C ILE A 67 -2.57 -6.18 9.16
N PRO A 68 -1.82 -6.99 8.39
CA PRO A 68 -0.73 -6.50 7.55
C PRO A 68 -1.23 -5.66 6.37
N ASN A 69 -2.41 -5.96 5.82
CA ASN A 69 -3.00 -5.16 4.74
C ASN A 69 -3.40 -3.78 5.25
N LEU A 70 -4.01 -3.67 6.42
CA LEU A 70 -4.37 -2.39 7.03
C LEU A 70 -3.13 -1.54 7.31
N LEU A 71 -2.05 -2.15 7.82
CA LEU A 71 -0.77 -1.47 7.97
C LEU A 71 -0.24 -0.99 6.61
N ARG A 72 -0.28 -1.85 5.59
CA ARG A 72 0.16 -1.50 4.25
C ARG A 72 -0.66 -0.35 3.69
N ASP A 73 -1.98 -0.36 3.82
CA ASP A 73 -2.84 0.68 3.28
C ASP A 73 -2.58 2.01 4.02
N LEU A 74 -2.44 2.00 5.35
CA LEU A 74 -2.07 3.19 6.14
C LEU A 74 -0.72 3.81 5.73
N PHE A 75 0.31 2.97 5.54
CA PHE A 75 1.69 3.41 5.35
C PHE A 75 2.09 3.58 3.87
N ALA A 76 1.52 2.78 2.97
CA ALA A 76 1.85 2.74 1.54
C ALA A 76 0.92 3.59 0.66
N GLU A 77 -0.33 3.86 1.08
CA GLU A 77 -1.17 4.87 0.41
C GLU A 77 -0.80 6.30 0.84
N GLY A 78 0.22 6.46 1.70
CA GLY A 78 0.93 7.71 1.95
C GLY A 78 0.24 8.70 2.88
N ALA A 79 -1.06 8.54 3.15
CA ALA A 79 -1.82 9.47 3.98
C ALA A 79 -1.29 9.55 5.43
N MET A 80 -0.97 8.41 6.06
CA MET A 80 -0.38 8.43 7.39
C MET A 80 1.12 8.69 7.35
N SER A 81 1.88 8.11 6.42
CA SER A 81 3.34 8.33 6.30
C SER A 81 3.71 9.82 6.15
N ALA A 82 2.93 10.60 5.41
CA ALA A 82 3.18 12.03 5.21
C ALA A 82 3.08 12.85 6.51
N ALA A 83 2.21 12.46 7.45
CA ALA A 83 2.04 13.14 8.73
C ALA A 83 2.84 12.49 9.88
N PHE A 84 2.98 11.16 9.84
CA PHE A 84 3.64 10.37 10.87
C PHE A 84 5.16 10.51 10.82
N VAL A 85 5.78 10.44 9.63
CA VAL A 85 7.25 10.51 9.52
C VAL A 85 7.78 11.84 10.08
N PRO A 86 7.26 13.02 9.71
CA PRO A 86 7.71 14.29 10.30
C PRO A 86 7.45 14.37 11.81
N ALA A 87 6.31 13.86 12.29
CA ALA A 87 5.96 13.89 13.72
C ALA A 87 6.86 12.97 14.56
N PHE A 88 7.16 11.77 14.06
CA PHE A 88 8.07 10.81 14.67
C PHE A 88 9.50 11.35 14.70
N MET A 89 9.98 11.90 13.57
CA MET A 89 11.31 12.51 13.50
C MET A 89 11.41 13.69 14.46
N ARG A 90 10.41 14.59 14.53
CA ARG A 90 10.40 15.69 15.50
C ARG A 90 10.53 15.22 16.96
N ARG A 91 9.80 14.15 17.33
CA ARG A 91 9.89 13.55 18.67
C ARG A 91 11.26 12.91 18.90
N LEU A 92 11.81 12.24 17.89
CA LEU A 92 13.12 11.58 17.95
C LEU A 92 14.25 12.59 18.17
N THR A 93 14.22 13.73 17.46
CA THR A 93 15.26 14.76 17.54
C THR A 93 15.17 15.60 18.82
N HIS A 94 13.96 15.94 19.28
CA HIS A 94 13.78 16.88 20.41
C HIS A 94 13.54 16.21 21.78
N ALA A 95 12.94 15.01 21.80
CA ALA A 95 12.53 14.34 23.04
C ALA A 95 13.19 12.96 23.22
N GLY A 96 14.03 12.55 22.27
CA GLY A 96 14.79 11.30 22.34
C GLY A 96 14.00 10.07 21.90
N ARG A 97 14.70 8.93 21.88
CA ARG A 97 14.22 7.67 21.28
C ARG A 97 12.97 7.12 21.98
N ALA A 98 12.92 7.15 23.31
CA ALA A 98 11.79 6.63 24.07
C ALA A 98 10.47 7.32 23.71
N GLU A 99 10.48 8.64 23.54
CA GLU A 99 9.30 9.44 23.22
C GLU A 99 8.78 9.17 21.81
N ALA A 100 9.70 9.02 20.85
CA ALA A 100 9.36 8.67 19.47
C ALA A 100 8.72 7.27 19.41
N TRP A 101 9.30 6.29 20.10
CA TRP A 101 8.71 4.94 20.20
C TRP A 101 7.37 4.93 20.91
N ARG A 102 7.13 5.83 21.87
CA ARG A 102 5.81 5.94 22.50
C ARG A 102 4.74 6.39 21.50
N LEU A 103 5.04 7.34 20.61
CA LEU A 103 4.13 7.74 19.53
C LEU A 103 3.83 6.56 18.60
N GLY A 104 4.87 5.83 18.19
CA GLY A 104 4.73 4.64 17.36
C GLY A 104 3.86 3.56 18.02
N ASN A 105 4.13 3.24 19.29
CA ASN A 105 3.37 2.27 20.05
C ASN A 105 1.92 2.71 20.28
N GLN A 106 1.66 4.00 20.47
CA GLN A 106 0.30 4.52 20.59
C GLN A 106 -0.51 4.31 19.30
N LEU A 107 0.09 4.57 18.14
CA LEU A 107 -0.55 4.33 16.85
C LEU A 107 -0.78 2.84 16.60
N LEU A 108 0.21 2.01 16.91
CA LEU A 108 0.13 0.56 16.75
C LEU A 108 -0.95 -0.04 17.67
N ASN A 109 -0.98 0.36 18.95
CA ASN A 109 -2.04 -0.05 19.87
C ASN A 109 -3.41 0.44 19.41
N ALA A 110 -3.54 1.70 18.98
CA ALA A 110 -4.81 2.21 18.46
C ALA A 110 -5.30 1.39 17.27
N LEU A 111 -4.40 1.03 16.34
CA LEU A 111 -4.73 0.18 15.20
C LEU A 111 -5.21 -1.20 15.63
N VAL A 112 -4.51 -1.84 16.57
CA VAL A 112 -4.87 -3.15 17.11
C VAL A 112 -6.21 -3.10 17.84
N VAL A 113 -6.45 -2.08 18.66
CA VAL A 113 -7.70 -1.91 19.42
C VAL A 113 -8.87 -1.66 18.47
N VAL A 114 -8.74 -0.75 17.50
CA VAL A 114 -9.80 -0.45 16.53
C VAL A 114 -10.10 -1.67 15.67
N THR A 115 -9.07 -2.32 15.15
CA THR A 115 -9.24 -3.53 14.32
C THR A 115 -9.84 -4.66 15.15
N GLY A 116 -9.35 -4.88 16.37
CA GLY A 116 -9.89 -5.87 17.29
C GLY A 116 -11.36 -5.61 17.65
N ALA A 117 -11.73 -4.34 17.88
CA ALA A 117 -13.12 -3.97 18.13
C ALA A 117 -14.02 -4.24 16.92
N PHE A 118 -13.58 -3.94 15.70
CA PHE A 118 -14.32 -4.28 14.48
C PHE A 118 -14.47 -5.80 14.29
N VAL A 119 -13.42 -6.57 14.61
CA VAL A 119 -13.48 -8.03 14.56
C VAL A 119 -14.49 -8.56 15.57
N LEU A 120 -14.44 -8.09 16.82
CA LEU A 120 -15.36 -8.52 17.88
C LEU A 120 -16.81 -8.07 17.64
N ALA A 121 -17.04 -6.92 17.02
CA ALA A 121 -18.37 -6.41 16.70
C ALA A 121 -18.97 -7.04 15.43
N GLY A 122 -18.13 -7.55 14.53
CA GLY A 122 -18.53 -8.19 13.28
C GLY A 122 -18.67 -9.72 13.35
N MET A 123 -18.28 -10.31 14.48
CA MET A 123 -18.46 -11.73 14.83
C MET A 123 -19.79 -11.91 15.58
#